data_AF-A0A4Q2YGK0-F1
#
_entry.id   AF-A0A4Q2YGK0-F1
#
_cell.length_a   1.000
_cell.length_b   1.000
_cell.length_c   1.000
_cell.angle_alpha   90.00
_cell.angle_beta   90.00
_cell.angle_gamma   90.00
#
_symmetry.space_group_name_H-M   'P 1'
#
loop_
_entity.id
_entity.type
_entity.pdbx_description
1 polymer ?
#
loop_
_entity_poly.entity_id
_entity_poly.type
_entity_poly.pdbx_seq_one_letter_code
_entity_poly.pdbx_strand_id
1 'polypeptide(L)'
;MHKTGTTSVQFSLAKQKNHPDWDYLALNGNSNMGTSLMAMFATDAHRHYWFEKSGETAEEVAAKGKMMREELAEMIRKAAGSNLIISGESLTLMDEEGVVRLRNFFRGLCDEVRVIGYVRTPIA
;
A
#
# COMPACT_ATOMS: atom_id res chain seq x y z
N MET A 1 -13.06 -13.85 10.54
CA MET A 1 -11.73 -14.15 11.11
C MET A 1 -11.08 -12.82 11.49
N HIS A 2 -10.94 -12.51 12.78
CA HIS A 2 -10.26 -11.28 13.19
C HIS A 2 -8.80 -11.36 12.74
N LYS A 3 -8.39 -10.52 11.79
CA LYS A 3 -6.98 -10.27 11.54
C LYS A 3 -6.44 -9.56 12.78
N THR A 4 -5.80 -10.27 13.71
CA THR A 4 -5.48 -9.69 15.04
C THR A 4 -4.12 -9.01 15.12
N GLY A 5 -3.18 -9.32 14.22
CA GLY A 5 -1.84 -8.74 14.22
C GLY A 5 -1.74 -7.46 13.39
N THR A 6 -1.58 -7.58 12.09
CA THR A 6 -1.26 -6.42 11.22
C THR A 6 -2.40 -5.41 11.15
N THR A 7 -3.65 -5.86 11.13
CA THR A 7 -4.81 -4.95 11.15
C THR A 7 -4.88 -4.11 12.43
N SER A 8 -4.39 -4.59 13.58
CA SER A 8 -4.37 -3.77 14.81
C SER A 8 -3.29 -2.68 14.76
N VAL A 9 -2.14 -2.95 14.13
CA VAL A 9 -1.10 -1.94 13.85
C VAL A 9 -1.64 -0.88 12.90
N GLN A 10 -2.21 -1.30 11.77
CA GLN A 10 -2.78 -0.41 10.75
C GLN A 10 -3.90 0.48 11.33
N PHE A 11 -4.78 -0.11 12.13
CA PHE A 11 -5.86 0.60 12.78
C PHE A 11 -5.36 1.57 13.86
N SER A 12 -4.35 1.19 14.62
CA SER A 12 -3.74 2.05 15.63
C SER A 12 -3.08 3.27 14.98
N LEU A 13 -2.30 3.06 13.91
CA LEU A 13 -1.65 4.14 13.17
C LEU A 13 -2.68 5.06 12.49
N ALA A 14 -3.70 4.51 11.83
CA ALA A 14 -4.75 5.29 11.17
C ALA A 14 -5.58 6.15 12.14
N LYS A 15 -5.62 5.81 13.43
CA LYS A 15 -6.30 6.61 14.47
C LYS A 15 -5.49 7.83 14.93
N GLN A 16 -4.18 7.85 14.74
CA GLN A 16 -3.30 8.95 15.14
C GLN A 16 -3.40 10.09 14.12
N LYS A 17 -4.55 10.78 14.09
CA LYS A 17 -4.72 11.95 13.22
C LYS A 17 -3.85 13.09 13.72
N ASN A 18 -3.22 13.82 12.80
CA ASN A 18 -2.40 15.01 13.08
C ASN A 18 -1.18 14.72 13.99
N HIS A 19 -0.53 13.57 13.83
CA HIS A 19 0.74 13.35 14.52
C HIS A 19 1.77 14.39 14.03
N PRO A 20 2.55 15.03 14.93
CA PRO A 20 3.40 16.16 14.55
C PRO A 20 4.48 15.81 13.51
N ASP A 21 4.93 14.56 13.50
CA ASP A 21 6.06 14.13 12.68
C ASP A 21 5.69 13.34 11.43
N TRP A 22 4.47 12.83 11.31
CA TRP A 22 4.08 11.93 10.22
C TRP A 22 2.59 11.89 9.94
N ASP A 23 2.25 11.56 8.70
CA ASP A 23 0.89 11.30 8.25
C ASP A 23 0.73 9.83 7.83
N TYR A 24 -0.34 9.19 8.30
CA TYR A 24 -0.71 7.86 7.84
C TYR A 24 -1.68 7.95 6.67
N LEU A 25 -1.24 7.54 5.48
CA LEU A 25 -2.07 7.63 4.29
C LEU A 25 -3.02 6.44 4.19
N ALA A 26 -4.26 6.72 3.82
CA ALA A 26 -5.28 5.74 3.51
C ALA A 26 -5.87 6.05 2.14
N LEU A 27 -5.73 5.11 1.20
CA LEU A 27 -6.25 5.26 -0.15
C LEU A 27 -7.70 4.78 -0.18
N ASN A 28 -8.63 5.58 -0.71
CA ASN A 28 -10.07 5.28 -0.70
C ASN A 28 -10.60 4.91 0.69
N GLY A 29 -10.08 5.55 1.75
CA GLY A 29 -10.46 5.28 3.14
C GLY A 29 -9.94 3.95 3.70
N ASN A 30 -9.13 3.20 2.94
CA ASN A 30 -8.56 1.94 3.37
C ASN A 30 -7.14 2.12 3.91
N SER A 31 -6.97 1.87 5.20
CA SER A 31 -5.68 1.90 5.89
C SER A 31 -4.76 0.73 5.53
N ASN A 32 -5.27 -0.33 4.90
CA ASN A 32 -4.49 -1.43 4.34
C ASN A 32 -4.41 -1.27 2.82
N MET A 33 -3.30 -0.72 2.33
CA MET A 33 -3.08 -0.48 0.91
C MET A 33 -2.57 -1.71 0.16
N GLY A 34 -2.51 -2.89 0.78
CA GLY A 34 -1.94 -4.10 0.17
C GLY A 34 -2.54 -4.40 -1.21
N THR A 35 -3.86 -4.48 -1.31
CA THR A 35 -4.54 -4.74 -2.59
C THR A 35 -4.32 -3.61 -3.61
N SER A 36 -4.36 -2.36 -3.16
CA SER A 36 -4.11 -1.19 -4.02
C SER A 36 -2.69 -1.19 -4.58
N LEU A 37 -1.69 -1.49 -3.75
CA LEU A 37 -0.29 -1.57 -4.14
C LEU A 37 -0.05 -2.73 -5.12
N MET A 38 -0.74 -3.86 -4.95
CA MET A 38 -0.72 -4.94 -5.93
C MET A 38 -1.31 -4.50 -7.27
N ALA A 39 -2.51 -3.89 -7.28
CA ALA A 39 -3.10 -3.33 -8.51
C ALA A 39 -2.19 -2.31 -9.20
N MET A 40 -1.53 -1.46 -8.41
CA MET A 40 -0.67 -0.42 -8.93
C MET A 40 0.62 -0.98 -9.53
N PHE A 41 1.28 -1.97 -8.93
CA PHE A 41 2.70 -2.23 -9.25
C PHE A 41 3.02 -3.67 -9.66
N ALA A 42 2.27 -4.68 -9.23
CA ALA A 42 2.56 -6.07 -9.60
C ALA A 42 2.45 -6.28 -11.12
N THR A 43 3.29 -7.17 -11.66
CA THR A 43 3.27 -7.49 -13.10
C THR A 43 1.97 -8.14 -13.54
N ASP A 44 1.54 -9.18 -12.82
CA ASP A 44 0.30 -9.92 -13.05
C ASP A 44 -0.76 -9.62 -11.99
N ALA A 45 -1.03 -8.34 -11.75
CA ALA A 45 -1.91 -7.90 -10.65
C ALA A 45 -3.26 -8.63 -10.64
N HIS A 46 -3.89 -8.85 -11.80
CA HIS A 46 -5.19 -9.52 -11.92
C HIS A 46 -5.22 -10.97 -11.43
N ARG A 47 -4.07 -11.64 -11.39
CA ARG A 47 -3.91 -13.02 -10.86
C ARG A 47 -3.80 -13.06 -9.34
N HIS A 48 -3.74 -11.90 -8.68
CA HIS A 48 -3.80 -11.86 -7.24
C HIS A 48 -5.19 -12.26 -6.77
N TYR A 49 -5.26 -13.12 -5.74
CA TYR A 49 -6.50 -13.81 -5.33
C TYR A 49 -7.71 -12.90 -5.11
N TRP A 50 -7.51 -11.65 -4.69
CA TRP A 50 -8.59 -10.68 -4.52
C TRP A 50 -9.29 -10.32 -5.83
N PHE A 51 -8.52 -10.11 -6.90
CA PHE A 51 -9.05 -9.73 -8.20
C PHE A 51 -9.63 -10.93 -8.94
N GLU A 52 -8.95 -12.09 -8.87
CA GLU A 52 -9.50 -13.35 -9.40
C GLU A 52 -10.84 -13.69 -8.75
N LYS A 53 -10.93 -13.56 -7.41
CA LYS A 53 -12.19 -13.83 -6.68
C LYS A 53 -13.30 -12.84 -7.03
N SER A 54 -12.95 -11.59 -7.35
CA SER A 54 -13.90 -10.56 -7.78
C SER A 54 -14.28 -10.69 -9.26
N GLY A 55 -13.64 -11.59 -10.02
CA GLY A 55 -13.88 -11.76 -11.45
C GLY A 55 -13.38 -10.59 -12.31
N GLU A 56 -12.44 -9.80 -11.80
CA GLU A 56 -11.95 -8.61 -12.49
C GLU A 56 -10.97 -9.00 -13.60
N THR A 57 -11.10 -8.36 -14.77
CA THR A 57 -10.19 -8.61 -15.89
C THR A 57 -8.84 -7.91 -15.70
N ALA A 58 -7.84 -8.30 -16.50
CA ALA A 58 -6.54 -7.65 -16.51
C ALA A 58 -6.63 -6.15 -16.79
N GLU A 59 -7.51 -5.76 -17.72
CA GLU A 59 -7.74 -4.37 -18.11
C GLU A 59 -8.39 -3.55 -16.99
N GLU A 60 -9.37 -4.13 -16.29
CA GLU A 60 -10.05 -3.47 -15.17
C GLU A 60 -9.08 -3.23 -14.01
N VAL A 61 -8.28 -4.23 -13.66
CA VAL A 61 -7.28 -4.11 -12.59
C VAL A 61 -6.19 -3.11 -12.97
N ALA A 62 -5.73 -3.11 -14.23
CA ALA A 62 -4.75 -2.14 -14.72
C ALA A 62 -5.30 -0.71 -14.68
N ALA A 63 -6.56 -0.49 -15.10
CA ALA A 63 -7.21 0.82 -15.04
C ALA A 63 -7.35 1.31 -13.59
N LYS A 64 -7.79 0.44 -12.67
CA LYS A 64 -7.84 0.74 -11.23
C LYS A 64 -6.47 1.09 -10.67
N GLY A 65 -5.45 0.30 -11.00
CA GLY A 65 -4.07 0.54 -10.61
C GLY A 65 -3.56 1.90 -11.08
N LYS A 66 -3.86 2.29 -12.32
CA LYS A 66 -3.50 3.61 -12.85
C LYS A 66 -4.15 4.74 -12.06
N MET A 67 -5.47 4.68 -11.84
CA MET A 67 -6.20 5.70 -11.08
C MET A 67 -5.67 5.83 -9.65
N MET A 68 -5.47 4.70 -8.96
CA MET A 68 -4.93 4.66 -7.60
C MET A 68 -3.52 5.23 -7.51
N ARG A 69 -2.71 5.02 -8.55
CA ARG A 69 -1.35 5.56 -8.61
C ARG A 69 -1.36 7.09 -8.73
N GLU A 70 -2.25 7.64 -9.54
CA GLU A 70 -2.42 9.09 -9.69
C GLU A 70 -2.93 9.71 -8.38
N GLU A 71 -3.93 9.10 -7.74
CA GLU A 71 -4.46 9.52 -6.43
C GLU A 71 -3.36 9.52 -5.36
N LEU A 72 -2.58 8.44 -5.26
CA LEU A 72 -1.49 8.34 -4.31
C LEU A 72 -0.39 9.39 -4.56
N ALA A 73 -0.05 9.65 -5.82
CA ALA A 73 0.94 10.69 -6.15
C ALA A 73 0.46 12.08 -5.70
N GLU A 74 -0.82 12.40 -5.92
CA GLU A 74 -1.42 13.65 -5.45
C GLU A 74 -1.44 13.75 -3.92
N MET A 75 -1.75 12.66 -3.22
CA MET A 75 -1.69 12.63 -1.75
C MET A 75 -0.28 12.91 -1.23
N ILE A 76 0.74 12.29 -1.82
CA ILE A 76 2.15 12.49 -1.43
C ILE A 76 2.58 13.93 -1.69
N ARG A 77 2.24 14.51 -2.86
CA ARG A 77 2.57 15.90 -3.18
C ARG A 77 1.91 16.90 -2.24
N LYS A 78 0.65 16.65 -1.84
CA LYS A 78 -0.07 17.52 -0.91
C LYS A 78 0.52 17.49 0.50
N ALA A 79 1.12 16.37 0.88
CA ALA A 79 1.81 16.20 2.15
C ALA A 79 3.32 16.46 2.05
N ALA A 80 3.75 17.26 1.07
CA ALA A 80 5.15 17.61 0.88
C ALA A 80 5.74 18.22 2.16
N GLY A 81 6.88 17.68 2.60
CA GLY A 81 7.56 18.09 3.84
C GLY A 81 7.18 17.29 5.10
N SER A 82 6.21 16.38 5.02
CA SER A 82 5.86 15.45 6.10
C SER A 82 6.48 14.07 5.87
N ASN A 83 6.75 13.32 6.94
CA ASN A 83 7.01 11.88 6.81
C ASN A 83 5.69 11.16 6.54
N LEU A 84 5.71 10.18 5.64
CA LEU A 84 4.51 9.46 5.23
C LEU A 84 4.61 8.00 5.59
N ILE A 85 3.53 7.45 6.15
CA ILE A 85 3.39 6.03 6.41
C ILE A 85 2.30 5.47 5.50
N ILE A 86 2.68 4.49 4.69
CA ILE A 86 1.76 3.58 4.00
C ILE A 86 2.01 2.17 4.53
N SER A 87 1.01 1.31 4.45
CA SER A 87 1.21 -0.10 4.79
C SER A 87 0.33 -1.02 3.97
N GLY A 88 0.77 -2.27 3.84
CA GLY A 88 -0.03 -3.33 3.25
C GLY A 88 0.47 -4.70 3.66
N GLU A 89 -0.47 -5.62 3.89
CA GLU A 89 -0.14 -6.98 4.31
C GLU A 89 0.39 -7.84 3.13
N SER A 90 -0.08 -7.55 1.92
CA SER A 90 0.22 -8.34 0.72
C SER A 90 1.49 -7.92 -0.02
N LEU A 91 2.26 -6.94 0.47
CA LEU A 91 3.50 -6.51 -0.22
C LEU A 91 4.53 -7.63 -0.35
N THR A 92 4.52 -8.60 0.57
CA THR A 92 5.40 -9.77 0.52
C THR A 92 5.11 -10.71 -0.65
N LEU A 93 3.96 -10.54 -1.32
CA LEU A 93 3.54 -11.30 -2.49
C LEU A 93 3.88 -10.60 -3.81
N MET A 94 4.45 -9.39 -3.75
CA MET A 94 4.84 -8.62 -4.92
C MET A 94 6.09 -9.23 -5.55
N ASP A 95 6.08 -9.37 -6.87
CA ASP A 95 7.21 -9.84 -7.65
C ASP A 95 8.33 -8.79 -7.72
N GLU A 96 9.56 -9.22 -8.02
CA GLU A 96 10.74 -8.35 -8.03
C GLU A 96 10.57 -7.16 -8.99
N GLU A 97 9.99 -7.38 -10.17
CA GLU A 97 9.71 -6.30 -11.11
C GLU A 97 8.67 -5.32 -10.54
N GLY A 98 7.63 -5.82 -9.88
CA GLY A 98 6.69 -5.00 -9.13
C GLY A 98 7.36 -4.15 -8.04
N VAL A 99 8.31 -4.72 -7.30
CA VAL A 99 9.10 -3.98 -6.29
C VAL A 99 9.96 -2.89 -6.95
N VAL A 100 10.56 -3.15 -8.11
CA VAL A 100 11.29 -2.14 -8.88
C VAL A 100 10.37 -0.99 -9.30
N ARG A 101 9.16 -1.30 -9.78
CA ARG A 101 8.15 -0.29 -10.15
C ARG A 101 7.71 0.54 -8.95
N LEU A 102 7.47 -0.10 -7.80
CA LEU A 102 7.14 0.54 -6.53
C LEU A 102 8.25 1.50 -6.08
N ARG A 103 9.50 1.03 -6.08
CA ARG A 103 10.69 1.84 -5.75
C ARG A 103 10.81 3.06 -6.65
N ASN A 104 10.70 2.86 -7.97
CA ASN A 104 10.84 3.96 -8.93
C ASN A 104 9.73 5.00 -8.78
N PHE A 105 8.52 4.59 -8.44
CA PHE A 105 7.42 5.49 -8.14
C PHE A 105 7.73 6.39 -6.94
N PHE A 106 8.13 5.82 -5.79
CA PHE A 106 8.41 6.62 -4.59
C PHE A 106 9.67 7.48 -4.72
N ARG A 107 10.72 7.01 -5.41
CA ARG A 107 11.95 7.80 -5.63
C ARG A 107 11.72 9.12 -6.35
N GLY A 108 10.65 9.23 -7.14
CA GLY A 108 10.29 10.47 -7.81
C GLY A 108 9.45 11.43 -6.95
N LEU A 109 9.02 11.01 -5.76
CA LEU A 109 8.06 11.72 -4.92
C LEU A 109 8.54 11.95 -3.49
N CYS A 110 9.54 11.20 -3.04
CA CYS A 110 10.09 11.25 -1.68
C CYS A 110 11.63 11.30 -1.73
N ASP A 111 12.24 12.03 -0.80
CA ASP A 111 13.70 12.09 -0.66
C ASP A 111 14.29 10.80 -0.06
N GLU A 112 13.56 10.16 0.86
CA GLU A 112 13.95 8.93 1.53
C GLU A 112 12.78 7.93 1.55
N VAL A 113 13.08 6.64 1.36
CA VAL A 113 12.13 5.54 1.51
C VAL A 113 12.67 4.54 2.52
N ARG A 114 11.95 4.33 3.62
CA ARG A 114 12.26 3.31 4.63
C ARG A 114 11.25 2.17 4.55
N VAL A 115 11.74 0.94 4.54
CA VAL A 115 10.91 -0.27 4.52
C VAL A 115 10.99 -0.95 5.88
N ILE A 116 9.84 -1.12 6.53
CA ILE A 116 9.75 -1.73 7.87
C ILE A 116 8.95 -3.03 7.75
N GLY A 117 9.61 -4.16 7.93
CA GLY A 117 8.98 -5.46 8.07
C GLY A 117 8.72 -5.77 9.54
N TYR A 118 7.45 -5.96 9.92
CA TYR A 118 7.08 -6.39 11.26
C TYR A 118 6.58 -7.84 11.24
N VAL A 119 7.29 -8.71 11.96
CA VAL A 119 6.91 -10.11 12.15
C VAL A 119 6.76 -10.34 13.65
N ARG A 120 5.57 -10.79 14.06
CA ARG A 120 5.33 -11.20 15.45
C ARG A 120 5.75 -12.65 15.65
N THR A 121 6.29 -12.98 16.82
CA THR A 121 6.51 -14.38 17.22
C THR A 121 5.18 -15.15 17.16
N PRO A 122 5.14 -16.37 16.59
CA PRO A 122 3.96 -17.21 16.66
C PRO A 122 3.56 -17.47 18.12
N ILE A 123 2.26 -17.44 18.42
CA ILE A 123 1.75 -17.95 19.69
C ILE A 123 1.80 -19.48 19.55
N ALA A 124 2.59 -20.13 20.40
CA ALA A 124 2.65 -21.58 20.52
C ALA A 124 1.40 -22.14 21.19
#